data_AF-A0A973NS54-F1
#
_entry.id   AF-A0A973NS54-F1
#
_cell.length_a   1.000
_cell.length_b   1.000
_cell.length_c   1.000
_cell.angle_alpha   90.00
_cell.angle_beta   90.00
_cell.angle_gamma   90.00
#
_symmetry.space_group_name_H-M   'P 1'
#
loop_
_entity.id
_entity.type
_entity.pdbx_description
1 polymer ?
#
loop_
_entity_poly.entity_id
_entity_poly.type
_entity_poly.pdbx_seq_one_letter_code
_entity_poly.pdbx_strand_id
1 'polypeptide(L)'
;NASADAFFANTGAIVRHGGSMAFYAPSSDHIQMPTIESFRDTASYVAVRAHETVHWTAPAHRVNRDLSRYSKDRSERAREELIAELGSCFLCADLGISPELEPRPDHASYLASWLEVLSSEKRFIFSAAAHAQRAVAYLHDQQPNAAEVEEAA
;
A
#
# COMPACT_ATOMS: atom_id res chain seq x y z
N ASN A 1 6.91 11.54 -8.83
CA ASN A 1 6.47 11.07 -10.17
C ASN A 1 5.09 11.67 -10.32
N ALA A 2 4.90 12.64 -11.22
CA ALA A 2 3.70 13.49 -11.22
C ALA A 2 2.38 12.71 -11.27
N SER A 3 2.36 11.56 -11.96
CA SER A 3 1.17 10.69 -12.04
C SER A 3 0.87 10.03 -10.68
N ALA A 4 1.88 9.48 -10.00
CA ALA A 4 1.72 8.89 -8.68
C ALA A 4 1.36 9.94 -7.61
N ASP A 5 1.97 11.12 -7.68
CA ASP A 5 1.70 12.21 -6.74
C ASP A 5 0.24 12.67 -6.85
N ALA A 6 -0.28 12.82 -8.07
CA ALA A 6 -1.69 13.12 -8.32
C ALA A 6 -2.62 11.98 -7.85
N PHE A 7 -2.27 10.73 -8.15
CA PHE A 7 -3.04 9.56 -7.72
C PHE A 7 -3.26 9.54 -6.20
N PHE A 8 -2.19 9.70 -5.42
CA PHE A 8 -2.29 9.71 -3.97
C PHE A 8 -3.00 10.95 -3.42
N ALA A 9 -2.86 12.12 -4.08
CA ALA A 9 -3.58 13.31 -3.67
C ALA A 9 -5.10 13.13 -3.78
N ASN A 10 -5.56 12.50 -4.87
CA ASN A 10 -6.99 12.26 -5.13
C ASN A 10 -7.64 11.32 -4.09
N THR A 11 -6.85 10.48 -3.41
CA THR A 11 -7.39 9.60 -2.34
C THR A 11 -7.96 10.37 -1.15
N GLY A 12 -7.57 11.63 -0.96
CA GLY A 12 -7.94 12.44 0.21
C GLY A 12 -7.28 11.98 1.53
N ALA A 13 -6.36 11.01 1.49
CA ALA A 13 -5.68 10.54 2.68
C ALA A 13 -4.77 11.63 3.26
N ILE A 14 -4.92 11.92 4.56
CA ILE A 14 -4.05 12.87 5.26
C ILE A 14 -2.64 12.27 5.36
N VAL A 15 -1.65 12.99 4.84
CA VAL A 15 -0.24 12.59 4.87
C VAL A 15 0.54 13.57 5.71
N ARG A 16 1.39 13.04 6.60
CA ARG A 16 2.35 13.83 7.35
C ARG A 16 3.75 13.35 7.04
N HIS A 17 4.69 14.29 6.92
CA HIS A 17 6.09 13.98 6.69
C HIS A 17 6.92 14.35 7.92
N GLY A 18 7.88 13.48 8.27
CA GLY A 18 8.79 13.65 9.38
C GLY A 18 9.13 12.33 10.08
N GLY A 19 10.09 12.38 11.02
CA GLY A 19 10.59 11.18 11.69
C GLY A 19 11.28 10.20 10.73
N SER A 20 11.46 8.96 11.19
CA SER A 20 12.20 7.91 10.48
C SER A 20 11.36 6.68 10.15
N MET A 21 10.04 6.72 10.35
CA MET A 21 9.14 5.58 10.16
C MET A 21 7.97 5.96 9.25
N ALA A 22 7.58 5.01 8.40
CA ALA A 22 6.31 5.05 7.68
C ALA A 22 5.29 4.17 8.41
N PHE A 23 4.06 4.64 8.51
CA PHE A 23 2.93 3.86 9.07
C PHE A 23 1.59 4.54 8.78
N TYR A 24 0.53 3.75 8.66
CA TYR A 24 -0.84 4.20 8.86
C TYR A 24 -1.18 4.22 10.36
N ALA A 25 -1.79 5.32 10.82
CA ALA A 25 -2.23 5.51 12.21
C ALA A 25 -3.77 5.52 12.31
N PRO A 26 -4.41 4.40 12.67
CA PRO A 26 -5.88 4.31 12.71
C PRO A 26 -6.54 5.32 13.66
N SER A 27 -5.89 5.65 14.77
CA SER A 27 -6.45 6.54 15.82
C SER A 27 -6.68 7.98 15.36
N SER A 28 -5.94 8.42 14.34
CA SER A 28 -5.99 9.79 13.81
C SER A 28 -6.17 9.83 12.30
N ASP A 29 -6.52 8.68 11.72
CA ASP A 29 -6.76 8.43 10.31
C ASP A 29 -5.77 9.12 9.34
N HIS A 30 -4.48 9.02 9.63
CA HIS A 30 -3.44 9.61 8.79
C HIS A 30 -2.34 8.60 8.47
N ILE A 31 -1.60 8.90 7.40
CA ILE A 31 -0.39 8.18 7.03
C ILE A 31 0.80 9.06 7.42
N GLN A 32 1.71 8.51 8.21
CA GLN A 32 3.01 9.08 8.48
C GLN A 32 4.02 8.56 7.46
N MET A 33 4.83 9.45 6.91
CA MET A 33 5.96 9.13 6.05
C MET A 33 7.22 9.83 6.59
N PRO A 34 8.41 9.23 6.47
CA PRO A 34 9.66 9.98 6.53
C PRO A 34 9.71 11.05 5.43
N THR A 35 10.65 11.99 5.53
CA THR A 35 10.88 12.95 4.45
C THR A 35 11.40 12.21 3.20
N ILE A 36 11.10 12.73 2.01
CA ILE A 36 11.42 12.04 0.75
C ILE A 36 12.93 11.80 0.60
N GLU A 37 13.77 12.68 1.15
CA GLU A 37 15.23 12.59 1.14
C GLU A 37 15.76 11.42 1.97
N SER A 38 14.92 10.84 2.84
CA SER A 38 15.27 9.63 3.61
C SER A 38 15.18 8.35 2.77
N PHE A 39 14.62 8.43 1.55
CA PHE A 39 14.47 7.30 0.65
C PHE A 39 15.57 7.28 -0.40
N ARG A 40 15.98 6.08 -0.82
CA ARG A 40 17.00 5.89 -1.86
C ARG A 40 16.62 6.59 -3.17
N ASP A 41 15.36 6.48 -3.55
CA ASP A 41 14.81 7.00 -4.79
C ASP A 41 13.30 7.20 -4.67
N THR A 42 12.72 7.89 -5.66
CA THR A 42 11.28 8.15 -5.73
C THR A 42 10.45 6.88 -5.83
N ALA A 43 10.94 5.83 -6.48
CA ALA A 43 10.21 4.56 -6.61
C ALA A 43 10.04 3.89 -5.23
N SER A 44 11.08 3.90 -4.40
CA SER A 44 11.09 3.39 -3.04
C SER A 44 10.14 4.19 -2.15
N TYR A 45 10.11 5.52 -2.30
CA TYR A 45 9.12 6.36 -1.61
C TYR A 45 7.69 6.00 -2.01
N VAL A 46 7.42 5.87 -3.32
CA VAL A 46 6.08 5.55 -3.83
C VAL A 46 5.62 4.16 -3.39
N ALA A 47 6.50 3.15 -3.38
CA ALA A 47 6.17 1.81 -2.91
C ALA A 47 5.78 1.79 -1.43
N VAL A 48 6.54 2.46 -0.56
CA VAL A 48 6.19 2.57 0.86
C VAL A 48 4.90 3.39 1.04
N ARG A 49 4.75 4.48 0.30
CA ARG A 49 3.52 5.28 0.32
C ARG A 49 2.29 4.45 -0.10
N ALA A 50 2.42 3.62 -1.13
CA ALA A 50 1.37 2.73 -1.60
C ALA A 50 0.99 1.70 -0.52
N HIS A 51 1.99 1.08 0.12
CA HIS A 51 1.80 0.14 1.22
C HIS A 51 0.96 0.76 2.35
N GLU A 52 1.37 1.93 2.86
CA GLU A 52 0.61 2.61 3.93
C GLU A 52 -0.78 3.08 3.48
N THR A 53 -0.93 3.42 2.20
CA THR A 53 -2.24 3.80 1.64
C THR A 53 -3.18 2.58 1.58
N VAL A 54 -2.66 1.37 1.34
CA VAL A 54 -3.46 0.15 1.42
C VAL A 54 -3.94 -0.08 2.84
N HIS A 55 -3.09 0.05 3.87
CA HIS A 55 -3.54 0.00 5.26
C HIS A 55 -4.60 1.05 5.56
N TRP A 56 -4.41 2.27 5.06
CA TRP A 56 -5.38 3.35 5.23
C TRP A 56 -6.77 2.97 4.72
N THR A 57 -6.91 2.14 3.68
CA THR A 57 -8.24 1.67 3.23
C THR A 57 -8.98 0.76 4.22
N ALA A 58 -8.31 0.21 5.23
CA ALA A 58 -8.88 -0.82 6.10
C ALA A 58 -10.17 -0.47 6.85
N PRO A 59 -10.38 0.74 7.41
CA PRO A 59 -11.55 1.03 8.23
C PRO A 59 -12.91 0.79 7.56
N ALA A 60 -13.94 0.64 8.40
CA ALA A 60 -15.28 0.22 7.98
C ALA A 60 -15.95 1.15 6.95
N HIS A 61 -15.67 2.45 6.98
CA HIS A 61 -16.19 3.42 6.00
C HIS A 61 -15.47 3.39 4.65
N ARG A 62 -14.45 2.53 4.50
CA ARG A 62 -13.73 2.28 3.25
C ARG A 62 -13.93 0.82 2.82
N VAL A 63 -12.95 -0.07 3.02
CA VAL A 63 -13.07 -1.47 2.57
C VAL A 63 -13.25 -2.50 3.69
N ASN A 64 -13.44 -2.04 4.93
CA ASN A 64 -13.90 -2.83 6.07
C ASN A 64 -13.07 -4.11 6.33
N ARG A 65 -11.75 -3.93 6.52
CA ARG A 65 -10.84 -4.93 7.10
C ARG A 65 -10.65 -4.62 8.60
N ASP A 66 -10.90 -5.61 9.45
CA ASP A 66 -10.77 -5.46 10.91
C ASP A 66 -9.31 -5.55 11.36
N LEU A 67 -8.77 -4.43 11.85
CA LEU A 67 -7.40 -4.33 12.39
C LEU A 67 -7.35 -4.33 13.93
N SER A 68 -8.46 -4.59 14.62
CA SER A 68 -8.54 -4.54 16.09
C SER A 68 -7.58 -5.50 16.82
N ARG A 69 -7.16 -6.57 16.13
CA ARG A 69 -6.21 -7.58 16.61
C ARG A 69 -4.80 -7.43 16.04
N TYR A 70 -4.55 -6.43 15.17
CA TYR A 70 -3.27 -6.25 14.48
C TYR A 70 -2.07 -6.19 15.45
N SER A 71 -2.14 -5.41 16.52
CA SER A 71 -1.05 -5.34 17.52
C SER A 71 -1.04 -6.49 18.53
N LYS A 72 -2.09 -7.32 18.56
CA LYS A 72 -2.32 -8.36 19.58
C LYS A 72 -2.02 -9.77 19.07
N ASP A 73 -2.14 -9.99 17.77
CA ASP A 73 -2.00 -11.30 17.14
C ASP A 73 -1.01 -11.21 15.97
N ARG A 74 0.06 -12.02 16.04
CA ARG A 74 1.11 -12.04 15.02
C ARG A 74 0.59 -12.54 13.67
N SER A 75 -0.34 -13.48 13.67
CA SER A 75 -0.91 -14.05 12.44
C SER A 75 -1.85 -13.06 11.76
N GLU A 76 -2.66 -12.33 12.54
CA GLU A 76 -3.49 -11.24 11.98
C GLU A 76 -2.64 -10.10 11.44
N ARG A 77 -1.56 -9.73 12.15
CA ARG A 77 -0.58 -8.76 11.63
C ARG A 77 0.00 -9.25 10.30
N ALA A 78 0.51 -10.48 10.26
CA ALA A 78 1.10 -11.04 9.05
C ALA A 78 0.11 -11.08 7.86
N ARG A 79 -1.18 -11.31 8.12
CA ARG A 79 -2.24 -11.25 7.10
C ARG A 79 -2.40 -9.85 6.52
N GLU A 80 -2.50 -8.84 7.37
CA GLU A 80 -2.70 -7.46 6.92
C GLU A 80 -1.44 -6.91 6.23
N GLU A 81 -0.23 -7.24 6.71
CA GLU A 81 1.02 -6.88 6.02
C GLU A 81 1.11 -7.49 4.62
N LEU A 82 0.69 -8.76 4.47
CA LEU A 82 0.64 -9.42 3.16
C LEU A 82 -0.34 -8.71 2.21
N ILE A 83 -1.50 -8.28 2.72
CA ILE A 83 -2.49 -7.50 1.95
C ILE A 83 -1.88 -6.16 1.52
N ALA A 84 -1.21 -5.45 2.43
CA ALA A 84 -0.61 -4.15 2.16
C ALA A 84 0.50 -4.22 1.11
N GLU A 85 1.37 -5.22 1.19
CA GLU A 85 2.46 -5.39 0.23
C GLU A 85 1.96 -5.79 -1.16
N LEU A 86 0.99 -6.72 -1.24
CA LEU A 86 0.39 -7.10 -2.53
C LEU A 86 -0.31 -5.89 -3.16
N GLY A 87 -1.05 -5.12 -2.37
CA GLY A 87 -1.70 -3.90 -2.87
C GLY A 87 -0.69 -2.84 -3.30
N SER A 88 0.43 -2.70 -2.58
CA SER A 88 1.54 -1.81 -2.97
C SER A 88 2.14 -2.23 -4.31
N CYS A 89 2.39 -3.53 -4.49
CA CYS A 89 2.88 -4.08 -5.76
C CYS A 89 1.91 -3.83 -6.92
N PHE A 90 0.61 -4.03 -6.70
CA PHE A 90 -0.42 -3.76 -7.72
C PHE A 90 -0.46 -2.27 -8.09
N LEU A 91 -0.46 -1.37 -7.11
CA LEU A 91 -0.42 0.08 -7.36
C LEU A 91 0.86 0.51 -8.06
N CYS A 92 2.01 -0.03 -7.67
CA CYS A 92 3.27 0.29 -8.33
C CYS A 92 3.25 -0.16 -9.79
N ALA A 93 2.70 -1.35 -10.08
CA ALA A 93 2.51 -1.82 -11.45
C ALA A 93 1.56 -0.91 -12.25
N ASP A 94 0.41 -0.55 -11.68
CA ASP A 94 -0.59 0.33 -12.30
C ASP A 94 -0.03 1.72 -12.60
N LEU A 95 0.80 2.27 -11.70
CA LEU A 95 1.38 3.61 -11.80
C LEU A 95 2.70 3.64 -12.61
N GLY A 96 3.11 2.51 -13.19
CA GLY A 96 4.37 2.39 -13.94
C GLY A 96 5.62 2.62 -13.08
N ILE A 97 5.53 2.35 -11.79
CA ILE A 97 6.64 2.46 -10.83
C ILE A 97 7.40 1.15 -10.85
N SER A 98 8.48 1.12 -11.63
CA SER A 98 9.48 0.06 -11.52
C SER A 98 10.64 0.56 -10.67
N PRO A 99 11.01 -0.11 -9.56
CA PRO A 99 12.32 0.13 -8.98
C PRO A 99 13.38 -0.16 -10.05
N GLU A 100 14.47 0.62 -10.06
CA GLU A 100 15.63 0.31 -10.87
C GLU A 100 16.08 -1.12 -10.53
N LEU A 101 16.10 -1.97 -11.57
CA LEU A 101 16.37 -3.42 -11.58
C LEU A 101 17.80 -3.79 -11.13
N GLU A 102 18.42 -3.08 -10.18
CA GLU A 102 19.54 -3.68 -9.47
C GLU A 102 18.99 -4.77 -8.54
N PRO A 103 19.33 -6.05 -8.74
CA PRO A 103 18.88 -7.13 -7.88
C PRO A 103 19.44 -6.88 -6.49
N ARG A 104 18.60 -6.40 -5.57
CA ARG A 104 19.03 -6.24 -4.18
C ARG A 104 19.18 -7.64 -3.55
N PRO A 105 20.30 -7.95 -2.87
CA PRO A 105 20.53 -9.25 -2.25
C PRO A 105 19.48 -9.65 -1.20
N ASP A 106 18.76 -8.69 -0.64
CA ASP A 106 17.72 -8.87 0.37
C ASP A 106 16.33 -9.19 -0.21
N HIS A 107 16.09 -8.93 -1.50
CA HIS A 107 14.81 -9.21 -2.17
C HIS A 107 14.43 -10.69 -2.11
N ALA A 108 15.41 -11.59 -2.21
CA ALA A 108 15.19 -13.02 -2.14
C ALA A 108 14.84 -13.51 -0.72
N SER A 109 15.24 -12.77 0.33
CA SER A 109 15.09 -13.24 1.72
C SER A 109 13.65 -13.10 2.23
N TYR A 110 12.97 -11.99 1.93
CA TYR A 110 11.55 -11.87 2.25
C TYR A 110 10.74 -12.78 1.31
N LEU A 111 11.02 -12.82 0.00
CA LEU A 111 10.35 -13.74 -0.92
C LEU A 111 10.47 -15.22 -0.50
N ALA A 112 11.60 -15.66 0.04
CA ALA A 112 11.76 -17.02 0.56
C ALA A 112 10.90 -17.26 1.81
N SER A 113 10.90 -16.33 2.78
CA SER A 113 10.00 -16.44 3.95
C SER A 113 8.53 -16.36 3.57
N TRP A 114 8.20 -15.61 2.51
CA TRP A 114 6.86 -15.53 1.95
C TRP A 114 6.52 -16.85 1.29
N LEU A 115 7.37 -17.40 0.41
CA LEU A 115 7.17 -18.73 -0.21
C LEU A 115 7.00 -19.85 0.81
N GLU A 116 7.72 -19.81 1.94
CA GLU A 116 7.58 -20.78 3.02
C GLU A 116 6.22 -20.67 3.72
N VAL A 117 5.77 -19.45 4.05
CA VAL A 117 4.42 -19.18 4.57
C VAL A 117 3.34 -19.55 3.54
N LEU A 118 3.54 -19.21 2.26
CA LEU A 118 2.66 -19.47 1.13
C LEU A 118 2.51 -20.98 0.83
N SER A 119 3.55 -21.77 1.11
CA SER A 119 3.54 -23.22 0.91
C SER A 119 2.63 -23.94 1.92
N SER A 120 2.47 -23.38 3.11
CA SER A 120 1.69 -23.99 4.21
C SER A 120 0.19 -23.73 4.12
N GLU A 121 -0.26 -22.60 3.54
CA GLU A 121 -1.68 -22.27 3.38
C GLU A 121 -2.03 -21.56 2.06
N LYS A 122 -2.12 -22.32 0.97
CA LYS A 122 -2.47 -21.80 -0.38
C LYS A 122 -3.75 -20.96 -0.45
N ARG A 123 -4.72 -21.15 0.44
CA ARG A 123 -5.97 -20.35 0.45
C ARG A 123 -5.75 -18.94 1.00
N PHE A 124 -4.75 -18.77 1.87
CA PHE A 124 -4.44 -17.50 2.51
C PHE A 124 -3.97 -16.46 1.50
N ILE A 125 -3.12 -16.85 0.54
CA ILE A 125 -2.62 -15.93 -0.49
C ILE A 125 -3.71 -15.44 -1.43
N PHE A 126 -4.63 -16.31 -1.87
CA PHE A 126 -5.74 -15.88 -2.73
C PHE A 126 -6.68 -14.94 -1.97
N SER A 127 -6.94 -15.22 -0.69
CA SER A 127 -7.72 -14.31 0.15
C SER A 127 -7.02 -12.96 0.30
N ALA A 128 -5.73 -12.94 0.65
CA ALA A 128 -4.95 -11.71 0.79
C ALA A 128 -4.91 -10.90 -0.51
N ALA A 129 -4.65 -11.56 -1.65
CA ALA A 129 -4.67 -10.93 -2.96
C ALA A 129 -6.05 -10.35 -3.31
N ALA A 130 -7.15 -11.04 -2.98
CA ALA A 130 -8.50 -10.51 -3.18
C ALA A 130 -8.77 -9.28 -2.30
N HIS A 131 -8.31 -9.28 -1.05
CA HIS A 131 -8.41 -8.11 -0.17
C HIS A 131 -7.56 -6.94 -0.68
N ALA A 132 -6.34 -7.21 -1.16
CA ALA A 132 -5.46 -6.22 -1.77
C ALA A 132 -6.12 -5.61 -3.01
N GLN A 133 -6.65 -6.44 -3.91
CA GLN A 133 -7.33 -5.96 -5.11
C GLN A 133 -8.54 -5.07 -4.78
N ARG A 134 -9.32 -5.41 -3.74
CA ARG A 134 -10.43 -4.55 -3.29
C ARG A 134 -9.95 -3.20 -2.76
N ALA A 135 -8.85 -3.17 -2.02
CA ALA A 135 -8.25 -1.93 -1.55
C ALA A 135 -7.76 -1.07 -2.73
N VAL A 136 -7.08 -1.69 -3.71
CA VAL A 136 -6.57 -1.02 -4.91
C VAL A 136 -7.72 -0.48 -5.76
N ALA A 137 -8.76 -1.27 -5.99
CA ALA A 137 -9.96 -0.84 -6.71
C ALA A 137 -10.61 0.38 -6.03
N TYR A 138 -10.76 0.35 -4.70
CA TYR A 138 -11.29 1.50 -3.95
C TYR A 138 -10.46 2.78 -4.18
N LEU A 139 -9.12 2.68 -4.25
CA LEU A 139 -8.24 3.82 -4.49
C LEU A 139 -8.33 4.35 -5.93
N HIS A 140 -8.51 3.46 -6.90
CA HIS A 140 -8.80 3.84 -8.29
C HIS A 140 -10.16 4.51 -8.45
N ASP A 141 -11.17 4.09 -7.69
CA ASP A 141 -12.49 4.74 -7.67
C ASP A 141 -12.44 6.19 -7.12
N GLN A 142 -11.34 6.60 -6.46
CA GLN A 142 -11.13 7.98 -6.02
C GLN A 142 -10.51 8.87 -7.10
N GLN A 143 -10.14 8.32 -8.25
CA GLN A 143 -9.55 9.09 -9.35
C GLN A 143 -10.66 9.85 -10.10
N PRO A 144 -10.38 11.05 -10.64
CA PRO A 144 -11.37 11.81 -11.37
C PRO A 144 -11.88 11.00 -12.57
N ASN A 145 -13.19 11.03 -12.80
CA ASN A 145 -13.75 10.44 -14.01
C ASN A 145 -13.24 11.22 -15.23
N ALA A 146 -12.78 10.52 -16.27
CA ALA A 146 -12.30 11.14 -17.49
C ALA A 146 -13.31 12.14 -18.12
N ALA A 147 -14.61 11.94 -17.88
CA ALA A 147 -15.69 12.83 -18.33
C ALA A 147 -15.78 14.15 -17.54
N GLU A 148 -15.41 14.16 -16.25
CA GLU A 148 -15.48 15.37 -15.39
C GLU A 148 -14.29 16.31 -15.63
N VAL A 149 -13.15 15.77 -16.09
CA VAL A 149 -11.96 16.54 -16.42
C VAL A 149 -12.15 17.37 -17.70
N GLU A 150 -12.98 16.90 -18.64
CA GLU A 150 -13.25 17.58 -19.92
C GLU A 150 -14.29 18.71 -19.79
N GLU A 151 -15.17 18.68 -18.78
CA GLU A 151 -16.08 19.79 -18.46
C GLU A 151 -15.41 20.93 -17.67
N ALA A 152 -14.29 20.65 -16.99
CA ALA A 152 -13.57 21.60 -16.15
C ALA A 152 -12.36 22.27 -16.84
N ALA A 153 -12.01 21.86 -18.06
CA ALA A 153 -10.88 22.37 -18.86
C ALA A 153 -11.34 23.35 -19.96
#